data_AF-A0AAW1KI20-F1
#
_entry.id   AF-A0AAW1KI20-F1
#
_cell.length_a   1.000
_cell.length_b   1.000
_cell.length_c   1.000
_cell.angle_alpha   90.00
_cell.angle_beta   90.00
_cell.angle_gamma   90.00
#
_symmetry.space_group_name_H-M   'P 1'
#
loop_
_entity.id
_entity.type
_entity.pdbx_description
1 polymer ?
#
loop_
_entity_poly.entity_id
_entity_poly.type
_entity_poly.pdbx_seq_one_letter_code
_entity_poly.pdbx_strand_id
1 'polypeptide(L)'
;MAFAAEVGRLPESAISSTADFLLFIDKLFDSVNGSSLTPITDKELRGIVNQNSAHMEFWNTALNVLRTIKFEDANSRTSIPPSVSNWMKTIQGFKALWNILQANAFKFLYARNINQDTLEIFFSCVRSHGLRNINPSPYSFQSTFKILLVNNMVSQSTGGNCEEGESEGALDTLRNFIISEDTPGSVENIALPIITPYSRAPDILEENIDNYIAGAVAALSIM
;
A
#
# COMPACT_ATOMS: atom_id res chain seq x y z
N MET A 1 23.62 -17.48 2.90
CA MET A 1 24.31 -17.89 1.66
C MET A 1 25.74 -18.37 1.92
N ALA A 2 26.55 -17.65 2.72
CA ALA A 2 27.91 -18.07 3.09
C ALA A 2 28.01 -19.50 3.66
N PHE A 3 27.10 -19.87 4.58
CA PHE A 3 27.06 -21.23 5.17
C PHE A 3 26.88 -22.36 4.12
N ALA A 4 26.13 -22.14 3.05
CA ALA A 4 25.90 -23.15 2.02
C ALA A 4 27.13 -23.37 1.12
N ALA A 5 27.96 -22.33 0.97
CA ALA A 5 29.28 -22.41 0.32
C ALA A 5 30.25 -23.21 1.17
N GLU A 6 30.26 -22.91 2.47
CA GLU A 6 31.15 -23.51 3.45
C GLU A 6 30.94 -25.03 3.60
N VAL A 7 29.71 -25.52 3.41
CA VAL A 7 29.39 -26.95 3.41
C VAL A 7 29.42 -27.60 2.02
N GLY A 8 29.91 -26.92 0.99
CA GLY A 8 30.14 -27.47 -0.36
C GLY A 8 28.88 -27.91 -1.12
N ARG A 9 27.70 -27.37 -0.79
CA ARG A 9 26.42 -27.80 -1.39
C ARG A 9 26.05 -27.09 -2.68
N LEU A 10 26.73 -25.99 -3.02
CA LEU A 10 26.51 -25.23 -4.25
C LEU A 10 27.86 -24.76 -4.82
N PRO A 11 28.01 -24.64 -6.15
CA PRO A 11 29.21 -24.08 -6.75
C PRO A 11 29.35 -22.60 -6.40
N GLU A 12 30.56 -22.16 -6.06
CA GLU A 12 30.86 -20.81 -5.54
C GLU A 12 30.35 -19.69 -6.49
N SER A 13 30.45 -19.89 -7.80
CA SER A 13 29.93 -18.97 -8.82
C SER A 13 28.41 -18.82 -8.80
N ALA A 14 27.66 -19.90 -8.51
CA ALA A 14 26.20 -19.85 -8.36
C ALA A 14 25.80 -19.16 -7.06
N ILE A 15 26.62 -19.26 -6.01
CA ILE A 15 26.36 -18.62 -4.72
C ILE A 15 26.51 -17.11 -4.83
N SER A 16 27.60 -16.60 -5.43
CA SER A 16 27.81 -15.16 -5.58
C SER A 16 26.70 -14.54 -6.43
N SER A 17 26.45 -15.09 -7.63
CA SER A 17 25.44 -14.55 -8.55
C SER A 17 24.03 -14.56 -7.95
N THR A 18 23.68 -15.62 -7.21
CA THR A 18 22.39 -15.72 -6.53
C THR A 18 22.31 -14.77 -5.33
N ALA A 19 23.39 -14.62 -4.56
CA ALA A 19 23.44 -13.70 -3.43
C ALA A 19 23.29 -12.25 -3.89
N ASP A 20 23.97 -11.86 -4.97
CA ASP A 20 23.86 -10.52 -5.55
C ASP A 20 22.44 -10.24 -6.04
N PHE A 21 21.81 -11.22 -6.71
CA PHE A 21 20.44 -11.10 -7.15
C PHE A 21 19.45 -11.00 -5.98
N LEU A 22 19.59 -11.84 -4.94
CA LEU A 22 18.73 -11.78 -3.76
C LEU A 22 18.90 -10.46 -3.01
N LEU A 23 20.12 -9.96 -2.89
CA LEU A 23 20.40 -8.65 -2.28
C LEU A 23 19.77 -7.52 -3.11
N PHE A 24 19.82 -7.60 -4.44
CA PHE A 24 19.13 -6.67 -5.31
C PHE A 24 17.61 -6.68 -5.07
N ILE A 25 16.99 -7.86 -5.01
CA ILE A 25 15.54 -7.99 -4.77
C ILE A 25 15.15 -7.52 -3.34
N ASP A 26 15.96 -7.81 -2.33
CA ASP A 26 15.76 -7.31 -0.95
C ASP A 26 15.76 -5.78 -0.92
N LYS A 27 16.77 -5.15 -1.54
CA LYS A 27 16.85 -3.69 -1.68
C LYS A 27 15.68 -3.12 -2.49
N LEU A 28 15.26 -3.81 -3.56
CA LEU A 28 14.13 -3.40 -4.38
C LEU A 28 12.84 -3.36 -3.56
N PHE A 29 12.58 -4.40 -2.77
CA PHE A 29 11.41 -4.47 -1.92
C PHE A 29 11.45 -3.45 -0.78
N ASP A 30 12.59 -3.33 -0.10
CA ASP A 30 12.80 -2.33 0.95
C ASP A 30 12.46 -0.92 0.42
N SER A 31 12.94 -0.57 -0.79
CA SER A 31 12.74 0.76 -1.40
C SER A 31 11.29 1.16 -1.70
N VAL A 32 10.38 0.19 -1.74
CA VAL A 32 8.94 0.42 -1.98
C VAL A 32 8.05 0.05 -0.79
N ASN A 33 8.65 -0.36 0.33
CA ASN A 33 7.93 -0.76 1.55
C ASN A 33 8.54 -0.18 2.84
N GLY A 34 9.40 0.84 2.68
CA GLY A 34 10.03 1.56 3.78
C GLY A 34 9.05 2.44 4.56
N SER A 35 9.30 2.53 5.87
CA SER A 35 8.52 3.37 6.79
C SER A 35 9.34 3.96 7.94
N SER A 36 10.65 3.70 7.99
CA SER A 36 11.48 4.17 9.11
C SER A 36 11.88 5.63 8.93
N LEU A 37 11.67 6.45 9.95
CA LEU A 37 12.11 7.86 9.95
C LEU A 37 13.64 7.97 9.97
N THR A 38 14.31 7.04 10.64
CA THR A 38 15.77 6.96 10.74
C THR A 38 16.26 5.80 9.88
N PRO A 39 17.31 5.99 9.06
CA PRO A 39 17.91 4.89 8.33
C PRO A 39 18.31 3.75 9.29
N ILE A 40 17.84 2.55 9.02
CA ILE A 40 18.30 1.36 9.72
C ILE A 40 19.68 1.03 9.14
N THR A 41 20.67 0.80 10.00
CA THR A 41 22.02 0.38 9.59
C THR A 41 21.93 -0.79 8.62
N ASP A 42 22.64 -0.70 7.49
CA ASP A 42 22.65 -1.67 6.39
C ASP A 42 21.31 -1.86 5.62
N LYS A 43 20.26 -1.09 5.94
CA LYS A 43 18.95 -1.11 5.27
C LYS A 43 18.41 0.29 5.01
N GLU A 44 19.22 1.14 4.40
CA GLU A 44 18.90 2.54 4.11
C GLU A 44 17.59 2.72 3.32
N LEU A 45 17.30 1.79 2.40
CA LEU A 45 16.08 1.81 1.58
C LEU A 45 14.80 1.44 2.35
N ARG A 46 14.87 0.98 3.61
CA ARG A 46 13.69 0.86 4.49
C ARG A 46 13.31 2.19 5.14
N GLY A 47 14.12 3.22 4.96
CA GLY A 47 13.82 4.57 5.38
C GLY A 47 12.69 5.19 4.58
N ILE A 48 12.18 6.32 5.06
CA ILE A 48 11.26 7.18 4.31
C ILE A 48 11.93 7.74 3.05
N VAL A 49 11.16 7.84 1.97
CA VAL A 49 11.61 8.54 0.77
C VAL A 49 11.63 10.04 1.08
N ASN A 50 12.75 10.71 0.79
CA ASN A 50 12.92 12.15 0.97
C ASN A 50 13.99 12.65 -0.01
N GLN A 51 14.22 13.97 -0.07
CA GLN A 51 15.12 14.58 -1.05
C GLN A 51 16.57 14.06 -0.95
N ASN A 52 17.01 13.66 0.25
CA ASN A 52 18.37 13.26 0.54
C ASN A 52 18.55 11.74 0.62
N SER A 53 17.49 10.94 0.43
CA SER A 53 17.60 9.48 0.54
C SER A 53 18.01 8.83 -0.77
N ALA A 54 18.64 7.66 -0.69
CA ALA A 54 19.21 6.94 -1.83
C ALA A 54 18.15 6.37 -2.80
N HIS A 55 16.85 6.55 -2.55
CA HIS A 55 15.75 5.95 -3.30
C HIS A 55 15.77 6.32 -4.78
N MET A 56 15.92 7.60 -5.12
CA MET A 56 15.90 8.04 -6.53
C MET A 56 17.06 7.48 -7.33
N GLU A 57 18.26 7.48 -6.75
CA GLU A 57 19.44 6.87 -7.37
C GLU A 57 19.25 5.36 -7.54
N PHE A 58 18.84 4.68 -6.46
CA PHE A 58 18.60 3.24 -6.48
C PHE A 58 17.52 2.85 -7.50
N TRP A 59 16.41 3.58 -7.60
CA TRP A 59 15.34 3.32 -8.57
C TRP A 59 15.81 3.46 -10.02
N ASN A 60 16.73 4.40 -10.31
CA ASN A 60 17.35 4.48 -11.64
C ASN A 60 18.19 3.24 -11.95
N THR A 61 19.01 2.81 -11.00
CA THR A 61 19.83 1.60 -11.13
C THR A 61 18.95 0.35 -11.24
N ALA A 62 17.90 0.24 -10.44
CA ALA A 62 16.98 -0.88 -10.43
C ALA A 62 16.24 -1.02 -11.77
N LEU A 63 15.81 0.09 -12.39
CA LEU A 63 15.22 0.04 -13.74
C LEU A 63 16.19 -0.52 -14.78
N ASN A 64 17.50 -0.25 -14.66
CA ASN A 64 18.49 -0.82 -15.56
C ASN A 64 18.64 -2.34 -15.35
N VAL A 65 18.72 -2.78 -14.08
CA VAL A 65 18.80 -4.22 -13.75
C VAL A 65 17.53 -4.96 -14.17
N LEU A 66 16.34 -4.42 -13.88
CA LEU A 66 15.07 -5.08 -14.23
C LEU A 66 14.94 -5.32 -15.74
N ARG A 67 15.44 -4.39 -16.58
CA ARG A 67 15.43 -4.56 -18.06
C ARG A 67 16.31 -5.72 -18.54
N THR A 68 17.30 -6.14 -17.76
CA THR A 68 18.18 -7.26 -18.13
C THR A 68 17.62 -8.61 -17.71
N ILE A 69 16.63 -8.66 -16.82
CA ILE A 69 16.06 -9.91 -16.32
C ILE A 69 15.22 -10.59 -17.40
N LYS A 70 15.59 -11.83 -17.72
CA LYS A 70 14.88 -12.73 -18.62
C LYS A 70 14.89 -14.13 -18.03
N PHE A 71 13.85 -14.90 -18.30
CA PHE A 71 13.80 -16.32 -17.99
C PHE A 71 14.18 -17.11 -19.24
N GLU A 72 15.17 -17.97 -19.09
CA GLU A 72 15.61 -18.90 -20.13
C GLU A 72 15.05 -20.29 -19.81
N ASP A 73 14.42 -20.93 -20.80
CA ASP A 73 13.95 -22.32 -20.67
C ASP A 73 15.05 -23.33 -21.04
N ALA A 74 14.77 -24.63 -20.88
CA ALA A 74 15.73 -25.69 -21.21
C ALA A 74 16.15 -25.72 -22.69
N ASN A 75 15.45 -25.02 -23.57
CA ASN A 75 15.73 -24.90 -25.00
C ASN A 75 16.38 -23.54 -25.36
N SER A 76 16.89 -22.82 -24.36
CA SER A 76 17.48 -21.48 -24.50
C SER A 76 16.54 -20.41 -25.07
N ARG A 77 15.22 -20.60 -24.95
CA ARG A 77 14.25 -19.56 -25.30
C ARG A 77 14.09 -18.60 -24.15
N THR A 78 14.19 -17.30 -24.43
CA THR A 78 14.05 -16.26 -23.42
C THR A 78 12.63 -15.68 -23.38
N SER A 79 12.10 -15.45 -22.19
CA SER A 79 10.85 -14.72 -21.96
C SER A 79 11.03 -13.69 -20.84
N ILE A 80 10.19 -12.64 -20.82
CA ILE A 80 10.17 -11.67 -19.72
C ILE A 80 8.94 -11.98 -18.87
N PRO A 81 9.12 -12.37 -17.60
CA PRO A 81 8.00 -12.58 -16.70
C PRO A 81 7.16 -11.30 -16.54
N PRO A 82 5.82 -11.39 -16.50
CA PRO A 82 4.95 -10.22 -16.27
C PRO A 82 5.31 -9.45 -14.99
N SER A 83 5.78 -10.16 -13.95
CA SER A 83 6.23 -9.56 -12.70
C SER A 83 7.38 -8.57 -12.89
N VAL A 84 8.35 -8.85 -13.77
CA VAL A 84 9.47 -7.93 -14.07
C VAL A 84 8.94 -6.66 -14.74
N SER A 85 8.04 -6.81 -15.71
CA SER A 85 7.38 -5.67 -16.37
C SER A 85 6.57 -4.83 -15.39
N ASN A 86 5.88 -5.47 -14.45
CA ASN A 86 5.12 -4.78 -13.42
C ASN A 86 6.03 -4.07 -12.40
N TRP A 87 7.16 -4.68 -12.01
CA TRP A 87 8.16 -4.01 -11.18
C TRP A 87 8.69 -2.74 -11.82
N MET A 88 9.00 -2.75 -13.12
CA MET A 88 9.40 -1.54 -13.83
C MET A 88 8.34 -0.45 -13.77
N LYS A 89 7.05 -0.80 -13.96
CA LYS A 89 5.93 0.14 -13.84
C LYS A 89 5.80 0.69 -12.42
N THR A 90 5.91 -0.17 -11.41
CA THR A 90 5.88 0.23 -9.99
C THR A 90 6.96 1.26 -9.71
N ILE A 91 8.22 0.98 -10.08
CA ILE A 91 9.34 1.90 -9.85
C ILE A 91 9.17 3.23 -10.62
N GLN A 92 8.67 3.18 -11.86
CA GLN A 92 8.32 4.39 -12.61
C GLN A 92 7.22 5.20 -11.92
N GLY A 93 6.19 4.53 -11.39
CA GLY A 93 5.11 5.14 -10.62
C GLY A 93 5.61 5.82 -9.36
N PHE A 94 6.44 5.14 -8.56
CA PHE A 94 7.06 5.73 -7.36
C PHE A 94 7.91 6.96 -7.68
N LYS A 95 8.71 6.93 -8.75
CA LYS A 95 9.47 8.09 -9.22
C LYS A 95 8.56 9.26 -9.60
N ALA A 96 7.50 8.99 -10.36
CA ALA A 96 6.55 10.02 -10.78
C ALA A 96 5.81 10.62 -9.58
N LEU A 97 5.31 9.77 -8.68
CA LEU A 97 4.65 10.17 -7.44
C LEU A 97 5.57 11.05 -6.60
N TRP A 98 6.82 10.64 -6.39
CA TRP A 98 7.76 11.42 -5.60
C TRP A 98 8.06 12.79 -6.21
N ASN A 99 8.17 12.88 -7.54
CA ASN A 99 8.34 14.17 -8.22
C ASN A 99 7.12 15.09 -8.03
N ILE A 100 5.90 14.54 -8.11
CA ILE A 100 4.66 15.29 -7.87
C ILE A 100 4.61 15.79 -6.42
N LEU A 101 4.92 14.92 -5.45
CA LEU A 101 4.93 15.27 -4.03
C LEU A 101 5.96 16.37 -3.73
N GLN A 102 7.17 16.28 -4.28
CA GLN A 102 8.18 17.34 -4.13
C GLN A 102 7.72 18.67 -4.74
N ALA A 103 7.09 18.66 -5.92
CA ALA A 103 6.53 19.85 -6.54
C ALA A 103 5.44 20.52 -5.67
N ASN A 104 4.78 19.74 -4.81
CA ASN A 104 3.79 20.19 -3.83
C ASN A 104 4.37 20.35 -2.41
N ALA A 105 5.69 20.54 -2.27
CA ALA A 105 6.39 20.81 -1.02
C ALA A 105 6.28 19.71 0.07
N PHE A 106 5.94 18.47 -0.29
CA PHE A 106 6.00 17.34 0.63
C PHE A 106 7.46 17.00 0.95
N LYS A 107 7.76 16.82 2.25
CA LYS A 107 9.11 16.52 2.73
C LYS A 107 9.48 15.04 2.66
N PHE A 108 8.48 14.16 2.71
CA PHE A 108 8.67 12.73 2.80
C PHE A 108 7.53 11.95 2.14
N LEU A 109 7.82 10.72 1.75
CA LEU A 109 6.85 9.71 1.31
C LEU A 109 7.09 8.40 2.07
N TYR A 110 6.06 7.90 2.73
CA TYR A 110 6.03 6.57 3.33
C TYR A 110 5.68 5.55 2.26
N ALA A 111 6.68 4.89 1.70
CA ALA A 111 6.46 3.92 0.63
C ALA A 111 5.55 2.76 1.06
N ARG A 112 5.61 2.37 2.34
CA ARG A 112 4.71 1.39 2.98
C ARG A 112 3.21 1.73 2.85
N ASN A 113 2.86 3.00 2.67
CA ASN A 113 1.46 3.40 2.54
C ASN A 113 0.92 3.23 1.11
N ILE A 114 1.80 2.93 0.14
CA ILE A 114 1.49 2.79 -1.29
C ILE A 114 1.45 1.30 -1.66
N ASN A 115 0.80 0.49 -0.83
CA ASN A 115 0.54 -0.92 -1.08
C ASN A 115 -0.85 -1.31 -0.55
N GLN A 116 -1.27 -2.55 -0.82
CA GLN A 116 -2.59 -3.05 -0.41
C GLN A 116 -2.60 -3.73 0.97
N ASP A 117 -1.50 -3.70 1.73
CA ASP A 117 -1.37 -4.42 3.01
C ASP A 117 -2.48 -3.99 3.98
N THR A 118 -2.75 -2.68 4.07
CA THR A 118 -3.82 -2.15 4.94
C THR A 118 -5.20 -2.73 4.59
N LEU A 119 -5.47 -2.93 3.29
CA LEU A 119 -6.72 -3.52 2.82
C LEU A 119 -6.77 -5.03 3.13
N GLU A 120 -5.65 -5.74 2.98
CA GLU A 120 -5.55 -7.16 3.35
C GLU A 120 -5.71 -7.39 4.86
N ILE A 121 -5.16 -6.49 5.67
CA ILE A 121 -5.35 -6.46 7.13
C ILE A 121 -6.83 -6.22 7.43
N PHE A 122 -7.47 -5.24 6.78
CA PHE A 122 -8.90 -4.99 6.95
C PHE A 122 -9.75 -6.24 6.63
N PHE A 123 -9.50 -6.92 5.51
CA PHE A 123 -10.21 -8.16 5.19
C PHE A 123 -9.95 -9.27 6.22
N SER A 124 -8.76 -9.31 6.83
CA SER A 124 -8.46 -10.23 7.90
C SER A 124 -9.24 -9.92 9.17
N CYS A 125 -9.41 -8.64 9.52
CA CYS A 125 -10.30 -8.21 10.61
C CYS A 125 -11.75 -8.64 10.37
N VAL A 126 -12.26 -8.46 9.15
CA VAL A 126 -13.63 -8.88 8.78
C VAL A 126 -13.80 -10.39 8.97
N ARG A 127 -12.85 -11.20 8.46
CA ARG A 127 -12.90 -12.66 8.62
C ARG A 127 -12.80 -13.08 10.09
N SER A 128 -11.96 -12.42 10.88
CA SER A 128 -11.79 -12.69 12.31
C SER A 128 -13.07 -12.39 13.11
N HIS A 129 -13.79 -11.32 12.77
CA HIS A 129 -15.04 -10.96 13.42
C HIS A 129 -16.14 -12.01 13.20
N GLY A 130 -16.09 -12.72 12.07
CA GLY A 130 -17.00 -13.84 11.77
C GLY A 130 -16.78 -15.09 12.63
N LEU A 131 -15.72 -15.14 13.46
CA LEU A 131 -15.29 -16.29 14.26
C LEU A 131 -15.17 -17.57 13.41
N ARG A 132 -16.22 -18.41 13.39
CA ARG A 132 -16.28 -19.63 12.58
C ARG A 132 -16.68 -19.37 11.13
N ASN A 133 -17.24 -18.20 10.82
CA ASN A 133 -17.61 -17.78 9.48
C ASN A 133 -16.51 -16.91 8.86
N ILE A 134 -15.44 -17.55 8.40
CA ILE A 134 -14.30 -16.88 7.76
C ILE A 134 -14.53 -16.52 6.28
N ASN A 135 -15.72 -16.81 5.74
CA ASN A 135 -16.13 -16.47 4.38
C ASN A 135 -17.50 -15.77 4.41
N PRO A 136 -17.54 -14.48 4.80
CA PRO A 136 -18.79 -13.77 4.99
C PRO A 136 -19.56 -13.63 3.67
N SER A 137 -20.89 -13.69 3.75
CA SER A 137 -21.75 -13.22 2.65
C SER A 137 -21.63 -11.70 2.50
N PRO A 138 -22.04 -11.11 1.36
CA PRO A 138 -22.04 -9.65 1.19
C PRO A 138 -22.79 -8.91 2.31
N TYR A 139 -23.90 -9.47 2.81
CA TYR A 139 -24.66 -8.91 3.93
C TYR A 139 -23.87 -8.94 5.26
N SER A 140 -23.23 -10.08 5.56
CA SER A 140 -22.39 -10.22 6.77
C SER A 140 -21.13 -9.36 6.68
N PHE A 141 -20.57 -9.18 5.49
CA PHE A 141 -19.45 -8.27 5.23
C PHE A 141 -19.86 -6.83 5.53
N GLN A 142 -20.99 -6.36 4.97
CA GLN A 142 -21.49 -5.00 5.20
C GLN A 142 -21.75 -4.75 6.69
N SER A 143 -22.37 -5.71 7.38
CA SER A 143 -22.65 -5.62 8.81
C SER A 143 -21.35 -5.53 9.62
N THR A 144 -20.38 -6.38 9.31
CA THR A 144 -19.07 -6.38 9.98
C THR A 144 -18.27 -5.11 9.70
N PHE A 145 -18.30 -4.60 8.46
CA PHE A 145 -17.69 -3.33 8.10
C PHE A 145 -18.25 -2.19 8.97
N LYS A 146 -19.59 -2.08 9.08
CA LYS A 146 -20.25 -1.07 9.92
C LYS A 146 -19.82 -1.18 11.38
N ILE A 147 -19.75 -2.40 11.93
CA ILE A 147 -19.30 -2.65 13.31
C ILE A 147 -17.84 -2.21 13.50
N LEU A 148 -16.94 -2.62 12.61
CA LEU A 148 -15.52 -2.26 12.69
C LEU A 148 -15.32 -0.74 12.60
N LEU A 149 -16.06 -0.07 11.72
CA LEU A 149 -16.02 1.39 11.57
C LEU A 149 -16.48 2.10 12.85
N VAL A 150 -17.65 1.74 13.38
CA VAL A 150 -18.18 2.33 14.63
C VAL A 150 -17.21 2.07 15.79
N ASN A 151 -16.71 0.84 15.94
CA ASN A 151 -15.77 0.50 17.01
C ASN A 151 -14.48 1.32 16.95
N ASN A 152 -13.95 1.54 15.74
CA ASN A 152 -12.74 2.34 15.55
C ASN A 152 -12.97 3.83 15.84
N MET A 153 -14.13 4.37 15.50
CA MET A 153 -14.48 5.77 15.77
C MET A 153 -14.84 6.04 17.24
N VAL A 154 -15.39 5.04 17.95
CA VAL A 154 -15.83 5.16 19.35
C VAL A 154 -14.72 4.78 20.35
N SER A 155 -13.67 4.07 19.92
CA SER A 155 -12.56 3.72 20.79
C SER A 155 -11.82 4.97 21.28
N GLN A 156 -11.88 5.23 22.59
CA GLN A 156 -11.10 6.30 23.22
C GLN A 156 -9.61 5.97 23.18
N SER A 157 -8.77 6.97 22.91
CA SER A 157 -7.32 6.86 23.02
C SER A 157 -6.92 6.53 24.46
N THR A 158 -6.05 5.54 24.66
CA THR A 158 -5.61 5.06 25.98
C THR A 158 -4.72 6.04 26.77
N GLY A 159 -4.55 7.28 26.30
CA GLY A 159 -3.79 8.31 26.99
C GLY A 159 -4.21 9.71 26.54
N GLY A 160 -5.14 10.33 27.26
CA GLY A 160 -5.51 11.72 27.06
C GLY A 160 -6.65 12.10 27.99
N ASN A 161 -6.40 13.07 28.87
CA ASN A 161 -7.42 13.61 29.76
C ASN A 161 -8.62 14.06 28.92
N CYS A 162 -9.82 13.63 29.29
CA CYS A 162 -11.06 14.24 28.81
C CYS A 162 -11.08 15.71 29.21
N GLU A 163 -10.56 16.58 28.35
CA GLU A 163 -11.00 17.96 28.32
C GLU A 163 -12.26 18.03 27.44
N GLU A 164 -13.23 18.84 27.83
CA GLU A 164 -14.42 19.13 27.02
C GLU A 164 -13.97 19.87 25.75
N GLY A 165 -13.72 19.12 24.68
CA GLY A 165 -13.42 19.63 23.35
C GLY A 165 -14.65 19.62 22.44
N GLU A 166 -14.64 20.50 21.45
CA GLU A 166 -15.64 20.78 20.40
C GLU A 166 -15.90 19.58 19.44
N SER A 167 -16.13 18.39 19.99
CA SER A 167 -16.50 17.17 19.25
C SER A 167 -18.02 17.11 18.97
N GLU A 168 -18.67 18.25 18.80
CA GLU A 168 -20.04 18.27 18.28
C GLU A 168 -19.98 17.87 16.80
N GLY A 169 -20.46 16.67 16.48
CA GLY A 169 -20.69 16.23 15.11
C GLY A 169 -19.62 15.35 14.46
N ALA A 170 -18.59 14.89 15.20
CA ALA A 170 -17.61 13.92 14.68
C ALA A 170 -18.27 12.60 14.19
N LEU A 171 -19.44 12.27 14.74
CA LEU A 171 -20.26 11.13 14.33
C LEU A 171 -21.48 11.54 13.50
N ASP A 172 -21.68 12.81 13.17
CA ASP A 172 -22.84 13.23 12.38
C ASP A 172 -22.78 12.70 10.95
N THR A 173 -21.57 12.62 10.37
CA THR A 173 -21.36 11.99 9.06
C THR A 173 -21.63 10.49 9.11
N LEU A 174 -21.24 9.82 10.21
CA LEU A 174 -21.53 8.40 10.42
C LEU A 174 -23.02 8.16 10.67
N ARG A 175 -23.66 9.06 11.41
CA ARG A 175 -25.10 9.08 11.64
C ARG A 175 -25.84 9.25 10.30
N ASN A 176 -25.43 10.18 9.45
CA ASN A 176 -26.00 10.36 8.11
C ASN A 176 -25.79 9.12 7.22
N PHE A 177 -24.62 8.47 7.30
CA PHE A 177 -24.35 7.22 6.59
C PHE A 177 -25.17 6.02 7.09
N ILE A 178 -25.50 5.98 8.39
CA ILE A 178 -26.30 4.89 8.99
C ILE A 178 -27.81 5.16 8.82
N ILE A 179 -28.24 6.41 8.92
CA ILE A 179 -29.64 6.87 8.87
C ILE A 179 -30.09 7.19 7.44
N SER A 180 -29.21 7.15 6.44
CA SER A 180 -29.65 7.08 5.05
C SER A 180 -30.48 5.81 4.86
N GLU A 181 -31.77 5.90 5.13
CA GLU A 181 -32.76 5.01 4.58
C GLU A 181 -32.57 5.11 3.07
N ASP A 182 -32.56 3.97 2.39
CA ASP A 182 -32.84 3.93 0.97
C ASP A 182 -34.25 4.52 0.78
N THR A 183 -34.37 5.85 0.79
CA THR A 183 -35.55 6.49 0.25
C THR A 183 -35.62 5.98 -1.18
N PRO A 184 -36.76 5.41 -1.63
CA PRO A 184 -37.02 5.25 -3.04
C PRO A 184 -37.27 6.64 -3.63
N GLY A 185 -36.24 7.50 -3.59
CA GLY A 185 -36.12 8.61 -4.50
C GLY A 185 -36.09 7.98 -5.87
N SER A 186 -37.04 8.39 -6.71
CA SER A 186 -37.12 8.00 -8.11
C SER A 186 -35.72 7.81 -8.65
N VAL A 187 -35.37 6.54 -8.93
CA VAL A 187 -34.25 6.21 -9.78
C VAL A 187 -34.67 6.78 -11.13
N GLU A 188 -34.41 8.07 -11.37
CA GLU A 188 -33.99 8.43 -12.71
C GLU A 188 -32.90 7.41 -13.01
N ASN A 189 -33.14 6.60 -14.03
CA ASN A 189 -32.20 5.61 -14.50
C ASN A 189 -30.88 6.33 -14.75
N ILE A 190 -30.04 6.44 -13.73
CA ILE A 190 -28.62 6.64 -13.89
C ILE A 190 -28.24 5.32 -14.52
N ALA A 191 -28.25 5.31 -15.86
CA ALA A 191 -27.66 4.24 -16.62
C ALA A 191 -26.28 4.04 -15.98
N LEU A 192 -26.12 2.91 -15.27
CA LEU A 192 -24.81 2.49 -14.81
C LEU A 192 -23.92 2.62 -16.04
N PRO A 193 -22.85 3.44 -15.98
CA PRO A 193 -22.05 3.69 -17.15
C PRO A 193 -21.61 2.32 -17.64
N ILE A 194 -22.10 1.95 -18.83
CA ILE A 194 -21.55 0.81 -19.54
C ILE A 194 -20.06 1.10 -19.56
N ILE A 195 -19.29 0.23 -18.92
CA ILE A 195 -17.83 0.30 -18.90
C ILE A 195 -17.40 0.12 -20.35
N THR A 196 -17.39 1.23 -21.05
CA THR A 196 -16.70 1.43 -22.31
C THR A 196 -15.25 1.67 -21.93
N PRO A 197 -14.30 1.09 -22.67
CA PRO A 197 -12.89 1.16 -22.30
C PRO A 197 -12.44 2.62 -22.24
N TYR A 198 -12.15 3.06 -21.02
CA TYR A 198 -11.37 4.24 -20.61
C TYR A 198 -11.42 5.44 -21.58
N SER A 199 -12.40 6.32 -21.37
CA SER A 199 -12.30 7.73 -21.75
C SER A 199 -12.43 8.61 -20.51
N ARG A 200 -11.28 9.09 -20.05
CA ARG A 200 -11.00 10.15 -19.05
C ARG A 200 -12.23 10.68 -18.27
N ALA A 201 -12.43 10.16 -17.06
CA ALA A 201 -13.36 10.71 -16.08
C ALA A 201 -12.74 11.92 -15.34
N PRO A 202 -13.56 12.86 -14.80
CA PRO A 202 -13.11 13.93 -13.91
C PRO A 202 -12.57 13.37 -12.58
N ASP A 203 -11.83 14.22 -11.87
CA ASP A 203 -10.90 13.90 -10.80
C ASP A 203 -11.58 13.42 -9.49
N ILE A 204 -11.90 12.14 -9.42
CA ILE A 204 -12.47 11.45 -8.23
C ILE A 204 -11.49 11.47 -7.03
N LEU A 205 -10.23 11.88 -7.26
CA LEU A 205 -9.20 12.04 -6.22
C LEU A 205 -9.41 13.31 -5.39
N GLU A 206 -9.95 14.39 -5.96
CA GLU A 206 -10.16 15.64 -5.21
C GLU A 206 -11.28 15.49 -4.16
N GLU A 207 -12.30 14.66 -4.43
CA GLU A 207 -13.47 14.53 -3.56
C GLU A 207 -13.24 13.61 -2.34
N ASN A 208 -12.19 12.78 -2.36
CA ASN A 208 -11.92 11.77 -1.32
C ASN A 208 -10.53 11.85 -0.69
N ILE A 209 -9.76 12.90 -1.02
CA ILE A 209 -8.44 13.12 -0.44
C ILE A 209 -8.52 13.28 1.09
N ASP A 210 -9.54 13.98 1.59
CA ASP A 210 -9.70 14.26 3.02
C ASP A 210 -10.04 13.00 3.82
N ASN A 211 -10.87 12.11 3.27
CA ASN A 211 -11.23 10.83 3.89
C ASN A 211 -10.04 9.86 3.95
N TYR A 212 -9.19 9.86 2.92
CA TYR A 212 -7.99 9.04 2.88
C TYR A 212 -6.92 9.55 3.86
N ILE A 213 -6.77 10.88 3.98
CA ILE A 213 -5.83 11.51 4.92
C ILE A 213 -6.28 11.27 6.37
N ALA A 214 -7.57 11.38 6.68
CA ALA A 214 -8.09 11.16 8.03
C ALA A 214 -7.80 9.74 8.57
N GLY A 215 -7.95 8.72 7.72
CA GLY A 215 -7.61 7.33 8.07
C GLY A 215 -6.11 7.09 8.32
N ALA A 216 -5.24 7.81 7.60
CA ALA A 216 -3.79 7.71 7.80
C ALA A 216 -3.30 8.50 9.02
N VAL A 217 -3.92 9.64 9.34
CA VAL A 217 -3.57 10.48 10.50
C VAL A 217 -4.01 9.83 11.82
N ALA A 218 -5.17 9.16 11.85
CA ALA A 218 -5.60 8.42 13.05
C ALA A 218 -4.65 7.25 13.42
N ALA A 219 -3.96 6.66 12.44
CA ALA A 219 -2.94 5.64 12.68
C ALA A 219 -1.60 6.21 13.18
N LEU A 220 -1.30 7.48 12.90
CA LEU A 220 -0.07 8.17 13.33
C LEU A 220 -0.17 8.78 14.74
N SER A 221 -1.39 8.97 15.26
CA SER A 221 -1.63 9.52 16.61
C SER A 221 -1.65 8.44 17.72
N ILE A 222 -1.36 7.17 17.39
CA ILE A 222 -1.33 6.04 18.33
C ILE A 222 0.10 5.42 18.41
N MET A 223 1.14 6.20 18.06
CA MET A 223 2.54 5.87 18.38
C MET A 223 3.15 6.90 19.32
#